data_AF-A0A345NKK1-F1
#
_entry.id   AF-A0A345NKK1-F1
#
_cell.length_a   1.000
_cell.length_b   1.000
_cell.length_c   1.000
_cell.angle_alpha   90.00
_cell.angle_beta   90.00
_cell.angle_gamma   90.00
#
_symmetry.space_group_name_H-M   'P 1'
#
loop_
_entity.id
_entity.type
_entity.pdbx_description
1 polymer ?
#
loop_
_entity_poly.entity_id
_entity_poly.type
_entity_poly.pdbx_seq_one_letter_code
_entity_poly.pdbx_strand_id
1 'polypeptide(L)'
;MTKSPVLLTLQLSALVTAGLALLQTVLGFVIVSGSWVSWHGDVGYLTFVVSLVAAVAAFLWMRRSGNKGIFMHAAGMAVLFLVQVGLAEMELKWVHVVLGVLLLLGSAALATLAYRRPGALPEPVSPDRLA
;
A
#
# COMPACT_ATOMS: atom_id res chain seq x y z
N MET A 1 -0.02 -24.76 -9.21
CA MET A 1 1.11 -24.10 -8.51
C MET A 1 0.56 -23.32 -7.34
N THR A 2 1.05 -23.57 -6.12
CA THR A 2 0.74 -22.74 -4.95
C THR A 2 1.41 -21.38 -5.12
N LYS A 3 0.71 -20.29 -4.80
CA LYS A 3 1.31 -18.94 -4.85
C LYS A 3 2.44 -18.85 -3.83
N SER A 4 3.52 -18.16 -4.19
CA SER A 4 4.58 -17.80 -3.24
C SER A 4 3.95 -17.12 -2.00
N PRO A 5 4.26 -17.56 -0.77
CA PRO A 5 3.72 -16.94 0.43
C PRO A 5 3.97 -15.44 0.50
N VAL A 6 5.15 -14.99 0.05
CA VAL A 6 5.52 -13.56 0.02
C VAL A 6 4.65 -12.76 -0.95
N LEU A 7 4.38 -13.31 -2.13
CA LEU A 7 3.48 -12.66 -3.09
C LEU A 7 2.06 -12.59 -2.53
N LEU A 8 1.60 -13.65 -1.87
CA LEU A 8 0.28 -13.65 -1.23
C LEU A 8 0.20 -12.59 -0.14
N THR A 9 1.21 -12.49 0.73
CA THR A 9 1.28 -11.44 1.77
C THR A 9 1.24 -10.05 1.15
N LEU A 10 2.00 -9.78 0.09
CA LEU A 10 1.96 -8.50 -0.63
C LEU A 10 0.55 -8.21 -1.18
N GLN A 11 -0.07 -9.19 -1.85
CA GLN A 11 -1.39 -9.04 -2.44
C GLN A 11 -2.45 -8.72 -1.38
N LEU A 12 -2.48 -9.49 -0.29
CA LEU A 12 -3.44 -9.30 0.78
C LEU A 12 -3.21 -7.98 1.53
N SER A 13 -1.97 -7.66 1.90
CA SER A 13 -1.66 -6.40 2.58
C SER A 13 -1.98 -5.18 1.71
N ALA A 14 -1.63 -5.19 0.42
CA ALA A 14 -1.98 -4.11 -0.50
C ALA A 14 -3.50 -3.94 -0.65
N LEU A 15 -4.26 -5.05 -0.73
CA LEU A 15 -5.71 -5.01 -0.80
C LEU A 15 -6.32 -4.46 0.49
N VAL A 16 -5.84 -4.90 1.66
CA VAL A 16 -6.30 -4.39 2.95
C VAL A 16 -5.96 -2.90 3.11
N THR A 17 -4.76 -2.46 2.71
CA THR A 17 -4.40 -1.03 2.68
C THR A 17 -5.38 -0.24 1.81
N ALA A 18 -5.72 -0.72 0.62
CA ALA A 18 -6.69 -0.05 -0.24
C ALA A 18 -8.09 0.02 0.38
N GLY A 19 -8.55 -1.06 1.02
CA GLY A 19 -9.82 -1.09 1.74
C GLY A 19 -9.87 -0.13 2.93
N LEU A 20 -8.80 -0.08 3.73
CA LEU A 20 -8.68 0.85 4.85
C LEU A 20 -8.56 2.31 4.37
N ALA A 21 -7.85 2.57 3.26
CA ALA A 21 -7.76 3.91 2.66
C ALA A 21 -9.13 4.39 2.14
N LEU A 22 -9.94 3.48 1.58
CA LEU A 22 -11.32 3.78 1.18
C LEU A 22 -12.16 4.13 2.40
N LEU A 23 -12.07 3.33 3.47
CA LEU A 23 -12.75 3.60 4.73
C LEU A 23 -12.33 4.97 5.29
N GLN A 24 -11.04 5.25 5.39
CA GLN A 24 -10.48 6.54 5.80
C GLN A 24 -11.06 7.71 5.01
N THR A 25 -11.16 7.57 3.69
CA THR A 25 -11.71 8.60 2.82
C THR A 25 -13.18 8.87 3.15
N VAL A 26 -13.98 7.82 3.35
CA VAL A 26 -15.40 7.96 3.75
C VAL A 26 -15.52 8.68 5.09
N LEU A 27 -14.77 8.27 6.11
CA LEU A 27 -14.81 8.91 7.43
C LEU A 27 -14.32 10.35 7.39
N GLY A 28 -13.26 10.61 6.63
CA GLY A 28 -12.72 11.95 6.43
C GLY A 28 -13.76 12.89 5.83
N PHE A 29 -14.54 12.44 4.85
CA PHE A 29 -15.64 13.24 4.29
C PHE A 29 -16.80 13.44 5.27
N VAL A 30 -17.12 12.45 6.11
CA VAL A 30 -18.08 12.63 7.22
C VAL A 30 -17.58 13.72 8.18
N ILE A 31 -16.28 13.74 8.49
CA ILE A 31 -15.68 14.79 9.32
C ILE A 31 -15.72 16.17 8.67
N VAL A 32 -15.35 16.25 7.39
CA VAL A 32 -15.42 17.50 6.62
C VAL A 32 -16.86 18.03 6.54
N SER A 33 -17.86 17.14 6.54
CA SER A 33 -19.29 17.50 6.56
C SER A 33 -19.81 18.01 7.91
N GLY A 34 -18.99 18.01 8.96
CA GLY A 34 -19.31 18.58 10.28
C GLY A 34 -19.64 17.56 11.37
N SER A 35 -19.52 16.25 11.11
CA SER A 35 -19.73 15.20 12.11
C SER A 35 -18.42 14.70 12.69
N TRP A 36 -18.34 14.36 13.97
CA TRP A 36 -17.12 13.77 14.54
C TRP A 36 -17.13 12.24 14.45
N VAL A 37 -15.98 11.65 14.10
CA VAL A 37 -15.80 10.18 14.06
C VAL A 37 -14.55 9.83 14.87
N SER A 38 -14.74 9.33 16.10
CA SER A 38 -13.66 9.10 17.06
C SER A 38 -12.59 8.10 16.60
N TRP A 39 -12.96 7.15 15.75
CA TRP A 39 -12.09 6.07 15.30
C TRP A 39 -11.40 6.36 13.94
N HIS A 40 -11.54 7.59 13.42
CA HIS A 40 -10.85 7.99 12.19
C HIS A 40 -9.32 7.91 12.35
N GLY A 41 -8.77 8.40 13.47
CA GLY A 41 -7.34 8.33 13.76
C GLY A 41 -6.83 6.89 13.88
N ASP A 42 -7.53 6.04 14.63
CA ASP A 42 -7.16 4.63 14.84
C ASP A 42 -7.05 3.85 13.53
N VAL A 43 -8.00 4.07 12.62
CA VAL A 43 -7.95 3.45 11.29
C VAL A 43 -6.82 4.03 10.44
N GLY A 44 -6.48 5.31 10.60
CA GLY A 44 -5.29 5.91 9.97
C GLY A 44 -4.00 5.21 10.40
N TYR A 45 -3.81 5.00 11.71
CA TYR A 45 -2.66 4.27 12.26
C TYR A 45 -2.61 2.82 11.77
N LEU A 46 -3.75 2.12 11.77
CA LEU A 46 -3.81 0.76 11.24
C LEU A 46 -3.44 0.72 9.75
N THR A 47 -3.94 1.67 8.95
CA THR A 47 -3.62 1.75 7.51
C THR A 47 -2.13 1.91 7.30
N PHE A 48 -1.48 2.78 8.09
CA PHE A 48 -0.03 2.95 8.05
C PHE A 48 0.71 1.64 8.35
N VAL A 49 0.35 0.95 9.44
CA VAL A 49 1.00 -0.33 9.81
C VAL A 49 0.83 -1.38 8.70
N VAL A 50 -0.38 -1.53 8.14
CA VAL A 50 -0.61 -2.49 7.05
C VAL A 50 0.19 -2.09 5.79
N SER A 51 0.31 -0.80 5.49
CA SER A 51 1.12 -0.31 4.37
C SER A 51 2.62 -0.62 4.53
N LEU A 52 3.15 -0.61 5.77
CA LEU A 52 4.51 -1.05 6.05
C LEU A 52 4.69 -2.55 5.79
N VAL A 53 3.72 -3.37 6.19
CA VAL A 53 3.73 -4.81 5.87
C VAL A 53 3.76 -5.03 4.36
N ALA A 54 2.97 -4.26 3.59
CA ALA A 54 2.99 -4.30 2.13
C ALA A 54 4.36 -3.90 1.55
N ALA A 55 4.99 -2.85 2.08
CA ALA A 55 6.32 -2.42 1.65
C ALA A 55 7.40 -3.49 1.91
N VAL A 56 7.38 -4.13 3.09
CA VAL A 56 8.31 -5.22 3.43
C VAL A 56 8.07 -6.43 2.52
N ALA A 57 6.82 -6.82 2.33
CA ALA A 57 6.48 -7.93 1.43
C ALA A 57 6.90 -7.61 -0.02
N ALA A 58 6.71 -6.38 -0.48
CA ALA A 58 7.14 -5.93 -1.80
C ALA A 58 8.66 -5.96 -1.96
N PHE A 59 9.42 -5.57 -0.93
CA PHE A 59 10.87 -5.68 -0.92
C PHE A 59 11.35 -7.13 -1.05
N LEU A 60 10.78 -8.03 -0.24
CA LEU A 60 11.09 -9.46 -0.29
C LEU A 60 10.66 -10.09 -1.61
N TRP A 61 9.58 -9.58 -2.22
CA TRP A 61 9.13 -10.01 -3.54
C TRP A 61 10.04 -9.50 -4.65
N MET A 62 10.46 -8.23 -4.62
CA MET A 62 11.40 -7.64 -5.57
C MET A 62 12.70 -8.45 -5.65
N ARG A 63 13.21 -8.92 -4.52
CA ARG A 63 14.41 -9.79 -4.47
C ARG A 63 14.23 -11.11 -5.25
N ARG A 64 12.99 -11.57 -5.43
CA ARG A 64 12.66 -12.80 -6.18
C ARG A 64 12.21 -12.54 -7.60
N SER A 65 11.44 -11.49 -7.85
CA SER A 65 10.82 -11.22 -9.16
C SER A 65 11.52 -10.15 -9.99
N GLY A 66 12.49 -9.44 -9.41
CA GLY A 66 13.12 -8.28 -10.02
C GLY A 66 12.21 -7.05 -10.15
N ASN A 67 10.96 -7.11 -9.68
CA ASN A 67 9.98 -6.03 -9.85
C ASN A 67 10.22 -4.88 -8.86
N LYS A 68 11.15 -3.99 -9.22
CA LYS A 68 11.48 -2.79 -8.44
C LYS A 68 10.32 -1.78 -8.39
N GLY A 69 9.49 -1.72 -9.44
CA GLY A 69 8.39 -0.76 -9.54
C GLY A 69 7.35 -0.95 -8.44
N ILE A 70 6.90 -2.19 -8.20
CA ILE A 70 5.96 -2.48 -7.10
C ILE A 70 6.58 -2.18 -5.73
N PHE A 71 7.87 -2.49 -5.53
CA PHE A 71 8.56 -2.15 -4.29
C PHE A 71 8.60 -0.63 -4.05
N MET A 72 9.03 0.15 -5.05
CA MET A 72 9.11 1.60 -4.92
C MET A 72 7.74 2.22 -4.68
N HIS A 73 6.69 1.72 -5.35
CA HIS A 73 5.32 2.17 -5.11
C HIS A 73 4.87 1.84 -3.68
N ALA A 74 5.05 0.61 -3.20
CA ALA A 74 4.65 0.21 -1.85
C ALA A 74 5.41 0.97 -0.76
N ALA A 75 6.73 1.15 -0.92
CA ALA A 75 7.54 1.95 -0.01
C ALA A 75 7.12 3.42 0.00
N GLY A 76 6.87 4.01 -1.18
CA GLY A 76 6.35 5.36 -1.30
C GLY A 76 4.99 5.54 -0.61
N MET A 77 4.08 4.57 -0.77
CA MET A 77 2.80 4.57 -0.07
C MET A 77 2.98 4.56 1.46
N ALA A 78 3.86 3.71 1.99
CA ALA A 78 4.15 3.69 3.43
C ALA A 78 4.69 5.03 3.95
N VAL A 79 5.61 5.67 3.23
CA VAL A 79 6.11 7.01 3.58
C VAL A 79 4.98 8.04 3.54
N LEU A 80 4.14 8.04 2.51
CA LEU A 80 3.04 8.99 2.39
C LEU A 80 1.97 8.78 3.46
N PHE A 81 1.70 7.54 3.90
CA PHE A 81 0.83 7.29 5.05
C PHE A 81 1.42 7.80 6.37
N LEU A 82 2.74 7.70 6.56
CA LEU A 82 3.40 8.33 7.71
C LEU A 82 3.28 9.86 7.65
N VAL A 83 3.47 10.44 6.46
CA VAL A 83 3.26 11.89 6.25
C VAL A 83 1.81 12.26 6.56
N GLN A 84 0.83 11.46 6.13
CA GLN A 84 -0.59 11.69 6.40
C GLN A 84 -0.91 11.76 7.90
N VAL A 85 -0.30 10.88 8.70
CA VAL A 85 -0.37 10.92 10.17
C VAL A 85 0.22 12.22 10.68
N GLY A 86 1.43 12.60 10.25
CA GLY A 86 2.05 13.85 10.66
C GLY A 86 1.22 15.09 10.32
N LEU A 87 0.61 15.14 9.13
CA LEU A 87 -0.29 16.22 8.72
C LEU A 87 -1.54 16.32 9.60
N ALA A 88 -2.06 15.18 10.08
CA ALA A 88 -3.19 15.14 10.99
C ALA A 88 -2.82 15.74 12.36
N GLU A 89 -1.68 15.31 12.92
CA GLU A 89 -1.17 15.81 14.21
C GLU A 89 -0.80 17.30 14.16
N MET A 90 -0.39 17.80 12.99
CA MET A 90 -0.11 19.23 12.76
C MET A 90 -1.36 20.06 12.42
N GLU A 91 -2.55 19.44 12.41
CA GLU A 91 -3.83 20.08 12.08
C GLU A 91 -3.88 20.74 10.68
N LEU A 92 -3.08 20.26 9.73
CA LEU A 92 -3.01 20.78 8.35
C LEU A 92 -4.15 20.23 7.47
N LYS A 93 -5.39 20.63 7.80
CA LYS A 93 -6.64 20.08 7.26
C LYS A 93 -6.64 19.85 5.75
N TRP A 94 -6.42 20.89 4.95
CA TRP A 94 -6.63 20.77 3.49
C TRP A 94 -5.54 19.94 2.80
N VAL A 95 -4.29 20.02 3.28
CA VAL A 95 -3.20 19.18 2.76
C VAL A 95 -3.46 17.72 3.11
N HIS A 96 -3.89 17.44 4.35
CA HIS A 96 -4.29 16.10 4.79
C HIS A 96 -5.45 15.54 3.95
N VAL A 97 -6.50 16.33 3.69
CA VAL A 97 -7.64 15.87 2.87
C VAL A 97 -7.22 15.54 1.45
N VAL A 98 -6.47 16.43 0.79
CA VAL A 98 -6.01 16.21 -0.59
C VAL A 98 -5.09 14.99 -0.69
N LEU A 99 -4.11 14.88 0.22
CA LEU A 99 -3.23 13.72 0.25
C LEU A 99 -3.99 12.43 0.56
N GLY A 100 -5.02 12.47 1.41
CA GLY A 100 -5.88 11.32 1.71
C GLY A 100 -6.56 10.74 0.47
N VAL A 101 -7.09 11.60 -0.41
CA VAL A 101 -7.67 11.17 -1.69
C VAL A 101 -6.61 10.56 -2.61
N LEU A 102 -5.43 11.17 -2.70
CA LEU A 102 -4.32 10.62 -3.48
C LEU A 102 -3.84 9.26 -2.94
N LEU A 103 -3.83 9.09 -1.62
CA LEU A 103 -3.48 7.84 -0.95
C LEU A 103 -4.49 6.73 -1.25
N LEU A 104 -5.78 7.03 -1.35
CA LEU A 104 -6.79 6.07 -1.82
C LEU A 104 -6.46 5.58 -3.24
N LEU A 105 -6.25 6.51 -4.17
CA LEU A 105 -5.93 6.17 -5.56
C LEU A 105 -4.61 5.37 -5.67
N GLY A 106 -3.58 5.81 -4.95
CA GLY A 106 -2.29 5.14 -4.89
C GLY A 106 -2.37 3.73 -4.31
N SER A 107 -3.20 3.53 -3.28
CA SER A 107 -3.42 2.21 -2.66
C SER A 107 -4.19 1.27 -3.58
N ALA A 108 -5.24 1.76 -4.24
CA ALA A 108 -6.00 0.99 -5.23
C ALA A 108 -5.11 0.59 -6.44
N ALA A 109 -4.23 1.49 -6.88
CA ALA A 109 -3.25 1.21 -7.91
C ALA A 109 -2.25 0.13 -7.46
N LEU A 110 -1.72 0.22 -6.24
CA LEU A 110 -0.80 -0.78 -5.69
C LEU A 110 -1.46 -2.17 -5.62
N ALA A 111 -2.68 -2.26 -5.09
CA ALA A 111 -3.45 -3.51 -5.05
C ALA A 111 -3.63 -4.08 -6.47
N THR A 112 -4.05 -3.23 -7.41
CA THR A 112 -4.23 -3.66 -8.82
C THR A 112 -2.92 -4.19 -9.43
N LEU A 113 -1.80 -3.50 -9.23
CA LEU A 113 -0.50 -3.92 -9.73
C LEU A 113 -0.04 -5.25 -9.10
N ALA A 114 -0.21 -5.40 -7.79
CA ALA A 114 0.15 -6.62 -7.07
C ALA A 114 -0.60 -7.88 -7.57
N TYR A 115 -1.85 -7.73 -8.03
CA TYR A 115 -2.63 -8.84 -8.57
C TYR A 115 -2.41 -9.05 -10.07
N ARG A 116 -2.37 -7.98 -10.86
CA ARG A 116 -2.36 -8.08 -12.33
C ARG A 116 -0.98 -8.16 -12.94
N ARG A 117 0.03 -7.54 -12.30
CA ARG A 117 1.39 -7.44 -12.83
C ARG A 117 2.43 -7.64 -11.72
N PRO A 118 2.40 -8.75 -10.96
CA PRO A 118 3.32 -8.96 -9.85
C PRO A 118 4.79 -9.05 -10.29
N GLY A 119 5.08 -9.33 -11.57
CA GLY A 119 6.42 -9.64 -12.06
C GLY A 119 6.64 -11.15 -12.15
N ALA A 120 7.49 -11.57 -13.07
CA ALA A 120 7.84 -12.97 -13.25
C ALA A 120 8.99 -13.36 -12.30
N LEU A 121 9.03 -14.62 -11.87
CA LEU A 121 10.27 -15.17 -11.34
C LEU A 121 11.27 -15.30 -12.50
N PRO A 122 12.57 -15.05 -12.31
CA PRO A 122 13.57 -15.40 -13.30
C PRO A 122 13.36 -16.86 -13.74
N GLU A 123 13.26 -17.09 -15.04
CA GLU A 123 13.31 -18.44 -15.60
C GLU A 123 14.58 -19.13 -15.05
N PRO A 124 14.49 -20.40 -14.63
CA PRO A 124 15.69 -21.19 -14.36
C PRO A 124 16.65 -21.06 -15.55
N VAL A 125 17.95 -20.87 -15.28
CA VAL A 125 18.95 -20.88 -16.36
C VAL A 125 18.85 -22.24 -17.05
N SER A 126 18.62 -22.21 -18.37
CA SER A 126 18.44 -23.42 -19.15
C SER A 126 19.80 -24.15 -19.21
N PRO A 127 19.86 -25.49 -19.04
CA PRO A 127 21.13 -26.22 -18.98
C PRO A 127 22.05 -25.99 -20.19
N ASP A 128 21.46 -25.74 -21.34
CA ASP A 128 22.05 -25.34 -22.63
C ASP A 128 22.81 -24.00 -22.59
N ARG A 129 22.55 -23.13 -21.61
CA ARG A 129 23.31 -21.89 -21.37
C ARG A 129 24.48 -22.07 -20.39
N LEU A 130 24.68 -23.28 -19.87
CA LEU A 130 25.77 -23.64 -18.96
C LEU A 130 26.86 -24.48 -19.64
N ALA A 131 26.71 -24.80 -20.93
CA ALA A 131 27.69 -25.49 -21.77
C ALA A 131 28.52 -24.49 -22.59
#